data_AF-A0A5B7SXG5-F1
#
_entry.id   AF-A0A5B7SXG5-F1
#
_cell.length_a   1.000
_cell.length_b   1.000
_cell.length_c   1.000
_cell.angle_alpha   90.00
_cell.angle_beta   90.00
_cell.angle_gamma   90.00
#
_symmetry.space_group_name_H-M   'P 1'
#
loop_
_entity.id
_entity.type
_entity.pdbx_description
1 polymer ?
#
loop_
_entity_poly.entity_id
_entity_poly.type
_entity_poly.pdbx_seq_one_letter_code
_entity_poly.pdbx_strand_id
1 'polypeptide(L)'
;MKKTLVTLLAAVSLMGGFATVATGCSNNSTQQAEQHSAKKITKSEIKNQVYTGVSKDNKDEYITFFTGKDKKTVQFVRVSKNGSKKVITDFKKAKIVMNKDNAKKFKIDGFRIIKEPDFNWKFTKVGKTTIKTSDGKQWKLYEGSHKDAVKSVQKNGK
;
A
#
# COMPACT_ATOMS: atom_id res chain seq x y z
N MET A 1 48.24 37.43 -35.25
CA MET A 1 47.28 37.27 -34.13
C MET A 1 45.85 37.23 -34.68
N LYS A 2 45.14 36.18 -34.29
CA LYS A 2 43.68 35.91 -34.27
C LYS A 2 42.77 36.57 -35.32
N LYS A 3 42.39 35.74 -36.31
CA LYS A 3 41.20 35.87 -37.16
C LYS A 3 40.03 35.20 -36.42
N THR A 4 38.87 35.85 -36.33
CA THR A 4 37.60 35.14 -36.12
C THR A 4 36.53 35.84 -36.94
N LEU A 5 36.31 35.32 -38.15
CA LEU A 5 35.24 35.71 -39.04
C LEU A 5 34.14 34.65 -38.92
N VAL A 6 32.93 35.17 -38.83
CA VAL A 6 31.65 34.52 -38.58
C VAL A 6 31.27 33.55 -39.71
N THR A 7 30.29 32.70 -39.39
CA THR A 7 29.24 32.12 -40.26
C THR A 7 29.43 30.66 -40.69
N LEU A 8 28.31 29.93 -40.58
CA LEU A 8 27.69 28.98 -41.54
C LEU A 8 27.16 27.74 -40.79
N LEU A 9 25.86 27.73 -40.48
CA LEU A 9 24.74 27.19 -41.28
C LEU A 9 24.76 25.66 -41.45
N ALA A 10 23.69 25.06 -40.91
CA ALA A 10 22.94 23.90 -41.36
C ALA A 10 23.68 22.61 -41.78
N ALA A 11 23.32 21.51 -41.11
CA ALA A 11 23.41 20.17 -41.70
C ALA A 11 22.11 19.39 -41.39
N VAL A 12 21.29 19.24 -42.43
CA VAL A 12 20.33 18.16 -42.57
C VAL A 12 21.11 16.94 -43.07
N SER A 13 20.94 15.77 -42.45
CA SER A 13 21.18 14.51 -43.13
C SER A 13 20.23 13.41 -42.65
N LEU A 14 19.42 12.96 -43.62
CA LEU A 14 18.65 11.73 -43.61
C LEU A 14 19.57 10.53 -43.92
N MET A 15 19.22 9.40 -43.30
CA MET A 15 19.43 8.00 -43.75
C MET A 15 20.86 7.43 -43.91
N GLY A 16 21.06 6.27 -43.29
CA GLY A 16 22.12 5.32 -43.65
C GLY A 16 22.71 4.59 -42.44
N GLY A 17 22.14 3.43 -42.10
CA GLY A 17 22.37 2.74 -40.84
C GLY A 17 23.71 2.00 -40.72
N PHE A 18 24.11 1.76 -39.48
CA PHE A 18 24.90 0.60 -39.08
C PHE A 18 24.44 0.12 -37.70
N ALA A 19 24.31 -1.19 -37.61
CA ALA A 19 23.65 -1.94 -36.56
C ALA A 19 24.23 -1.70 -35.17
N THR A 20 23.37 -1.35 -34.22
CA THR A 20 23.54 -1.72 -32.82
C THR A 20 22.32 -2.55 -32.43
N VAL A 21 22.59 -3.86 -32.38
CA VAL A 21 21.77 -4.95 -31.87
C VAL A 21 20.75 -4.53 -30.82
N ALA A 22 19.48 -4.75 -31.17
CA ALA A 22 18.36 -4.76 -30.26
C ALA A 22 18.53 -5.92 -29.26
N THR A 23 18.82 -5.60 -28.01
CA THR A 23 18.50 -6.45 -26.86
C THR A 23 18.29 -5.55 -25.65
N GLY A 24 17.09 -5.57 -25.09
CA GLY A 24 16.83 -4.96 -23.79
C GLY A 24 15.45 -4.34 -23.68
N CYS A 25 14.44 -5.20 -23.57
CA CYS A 25 13.11 -4.97 -22.99
C CYS A 25 12.71 -3.51 -22.78
N SER A 26 11.70 -3.11 -23.54
CA SER A 26 10.75 -2.04 -23.24
C SER A 26 10.11 -2.26 -21.87
N ASN A 27 10.84 -1.96 -20.79
CA ASN A 27 10.21 -1.62 -19.53
C ASN A 27 9.66 -0.21 -19.69
N ASN A 28 8.44 -0.15 -20.22
CA ASN A 28 7.48 0.88 -19.87
C ASN A 28 7.31 0.85 -18.35
N SER A 29 8.30 1.39 -17.63
CA SER A 29 8.11 1.91 -16.30
C SER A 29 7.26 3.16 -16.49
N THR A 30 5.97 2.93 -16.71
CA THR A 30 4.96 3.91 -16.35
C THR A 30 5.24 4.20 -14.88
N GLN A 31 5.88 5.34 -14.64
CA GLN A 31 6.06 5.90 -13.33
C GLN A 31 4.71 5.77 -12.64
N GLN A 32 4.68 4.98 -11.57
CA GLN A 32 3.55 4.78 -10.67
C GLN A 32 3.32 6.07 -9.86
N ALA A 33 3.25 7.20 -10.58
CA ALA A 33 3.05 8.53 -10.05
C ALA A 33 1.59 8.63 -9.60
N GLU A 34 1.44 8.42 -8.29
CA GLU A 34 0.33 8.87 -7.45
C GLU A 34 -0.99 8.09 -7.47
N GLN A 35 -0.94 6.75 -7.39
CA GLN A 35 -2.14 5.98 -7.05
C GLN A 35 -2.68 6.30 -5.64
N HIS A 36 -1.83 6.82 -4.74
CA HIS A 36 -2.17 7.08 -3.34
C HIS A 36 -1.84 8.51 -2.89
N SER A 37 -2.82 9.20 -2.29
CA SER A 37 -2.67 10.59 -1.81
C SER A 37 -2.37 10.66 -0.32
N ALA A 38 -1.33 11.35 0.13
CA ALA A 38 -1.12 11.56 1.58
C ALA A 38 -2.17 12.49 2.23
N LYS A 39 -2.98 13.19 1.43
CA LYS A 39 -3.94 14.21 1.92
C LYS A 39 -5.33 13.66 2.23
N LYS A 40 -5.74 12.55 1.59
CA LYS A 40 -7.06 11.95 1.75
C LYS A 40 -6.99 10.43 1.61
N ILE A 41 -7.96 9.73 2.19
CA ILE A 41 -8.15 8.30 1.99
C ILE A 41 -9.45 8.05 1.23
N THR A 42 -9.43 7.07 0.34
CA THR A 42 -10.58 6.67 -0.48
C THR A 42 -11.03 5.25 -0.14
N LYS A 43 -12.29 4.92 -0.47
CA LYS A 43 -12.81 3.55 -0.26
C LYS A 43 -12.03 2.51 -1.08
N SER A 44 -11.53 2.84 -2.27
CA SER A 44 -10.75 1.93 -3.11
C SER A 44 -9.38 1.60 -2.51
N GLU A 45 -8.77 2.55 -1.79
CA GLU A 45 -7.53 2.32 -1.05
C GLU A 45 -7.72 1.42 0.17
N ILE A 46 -8.96 1.23 0.64
CA ILE A 46 -9.26 0.41 1.81
C ILE A 46 -9.81 -0.95 1.38
N LYS A 47 -10.76 -0.99 0.43
CA LYS A 47 -11.44 -2.22 0.02
C LYS A 47 -10.50 -3.18 -0.71
N ASN A 48 -10.62 -4.46 -0.36
CA ASN A 48 -9.81 -5.57 -0.85
C ASN A 48 -8.32 -5.45 -0.50
N GLN A 49 -7.98 -4.64 0.51
CA GLN A 49 -6.59 -4.40 0.87
C GLN A 49 -6.19 -5.09 2.18
N VAL A 50 -4.89 -5.31 2.29
CA VAL A 50 -4.22 -5.82 3.49
C VAL A 50 -3.24 -4.76 3.97
N TYR A 51 -3.27 -4.48 5.26
CA TYR A 51 -2.34 -3.57 5.90
C TYR A 51 -1.52 -4.34 6.92
N THR A 52 -0.19 -4.31 6.80
CA THR A 52 0.73 -4.98 7.73
C THR A 52 1.22 -3.99 8.78
N GLY A 53 1.38 -4.46 10.01
CA GLY A 53 1.92 -3.63 11.09
C GLY A 53 3.39 -3.30 10.85
N VAL A 54 3.79 -2.07 11.18
CA VAL A 54 5.15 -1.57 10.96
C VAL A 54 5.78 -0.94 12.20
N SER A 55 4.99 -0.74 13.27
CA SER A 55 5.52 -0.34 14.57
C SER A 55 6.20 -1.53 15.26
N LYS A 56 7.15 -1.26 16.15
CA LYS A 56 7.98 -2.29 16.82
C LYS A 56 7.15 -3.36 17.53
N ASP A 57 6.01 -2.97 18.06
CA ASP A 57 5.06 -3.73 18.88
C ASP A 57 3.96 -4.44 18.08
N ASN A 58 3.89 -4.25 16.77
CA ASN A 58 2.86 -4.86 15.93
C ASN A 58 3.37 -5.42 14.58
N LYS A 59 4.67 -5.73 14.45
CA LYS A 59 5.23 -6.23 13.18
C LYS A 59 4.74 -7.63 12.78
N ASP A 60 4.26 -8.39 13.76
CA ASP A 60 3.64 -9.70 13.63
C ASP A 60 2.12 -9.62 13.41
N GLU A 61 1.58 -8.41 13.25
CA GLU A 61 0.14 -8.15 13.12
C GLU A 61 -0.22 -7.67 11.71
N TYR A 62 -1.43 -8.00 11.24
CA TYR A 62 -2.02 -7.41 10.04
C TYR A 62 -3.53 -7.21 10.17
N ILE A 63 -4.05 -6.30 9.33
CA ILE A 63 -5.48 -6.03 9.19
C ILE A 63 -5.90 -6.33 7.75
N THR A 64 -7.06 -6.95 7.60
CA THR A 64 -7.72 -7.10 6.30
C THR A 64 -8.92 -6.18 6.20
N PHE A 65 -9.16 -5.68 4.99
CA PHE A 65 -10.34 -4.89 4.69
C PHE A 65 -11.05 -5.45 3.46
N PHE A 66 -12.17 -6.14 3.66
CA PHE A 66 -13.01 -6.68 2.58
C PHE A 66 -12.23 -7.61 1.64
N THR A 67 -11.43 -8.51 2.21
CA THR A 67 -10.65 -9.50 1.45
C THR A 67 -11.33 -10.87 1.46
N GLY A 68 -10.68 -11.90 0.91
CA GLY A 68 -11.21 -13.27 0.82
C GLY A 68 -11.97 -13.53 -0.48
N LYS A 69 -12.49 -14.75 -0.64
CA LYS A 69 -13.21 -15.19 -1.85
C LYS A 69 -14.49 -14.36 -2.09
N ASP A 70 -15.18 -13.98 -1.02
CA ASP A 70 -16.43 -13.22 -1.06
C ASP A 70 -16.24 -11.70 -0.86
N LYS A 71 -15.01 -11.24 -0.61
CA LYS A 71 -14.66 -9.84 -0.31
C LYS A 71 -15.41 -9.28 0.91
N LYS A 72 -15.70 -10.12 1.91
CA LYS A 72 -16.43 -9.70 3.13
C LYS A 72 -15.57 -9.72 4.39
N THR A 73 -14.33 -10.18 4.31
CA THR A 73 -13.48 -10.36 5.50
C THR A 73 -12.86 -9.04 5.97
N VAL A 74 -13.21 -8.61 7.18
CA VAL A 74 -12.55 -7.49 7.88
C VAL A 74 -12.08 -7.99 9.24
N GLN A 75 -10.77 -8.14 9.38
CA GLN A 75 -10.16 -8.84 10.52
C GLN A 75 -8.88 -8.17 10.98
N PHE A 76 -8.60 -8.31 12.27
CA PHE A 76 -7.28 -8.06 12.85
C PHE A 76 -6.70 -9.41 13.25
N VAL A 77 -5.50 -9.71 12.75
CA VAL A 77 -4.86 -11.02 12.85
C VAL A 77 -3.43 -10.86 13.36
N ARG A 78 -3.02 -11.75 14.27
CA ARG A 78 -1.63 -11.94 14.68
C ARG A 78 -1.05 -13.19 14.01
N VAL A 79 0.20 -13.14 13.58
CA VAL A 79 0.91 -14.23 12.92
C VAL A 79 2.07 -14.66 13.80
N SER A 80 2.09 -15.92 14.23
CA SER A 80 3.19 -16.48 14.99
C SER A 80 4.40 -16.79 14.09
N LYS A 81 5.58 -16.98 14.68
CA LYS A 81 6.83 -17.31 13.96
C LYS A 81 6.73 -18.52 13.03
N ASN A 82 5.93 -19.52 13.42
CA ASN A 82 5.68 -20.72 12.61
C ASN A 82 4.65 -20.49 11.48
N GLY A 83 4.13 -19.27 11.30
CA GLY A 83 3.14 -18.92 10.29
C GLY A 83 1.69 -19.20 10.69
N SER A 84 1.45 -19.74 11.89
CA SER A 84 0.09 -19.91 12.41
C SER A 84 -0.57 -18.55 12.65
N LYS A 85 -1.89 -18.48 12.42
CA LYS A 85 -2.68 -17.25 12.47
C LYS A 85 -3.63 -17.30 13.65
N LYS A 86 -3.71 -16.20 14.38
CA LYS A 86 -4.73 -15.96 15.40
C LYS A 86 -5.57 -14.77 15.02
N VAL A 87 -6.85 -15.00 14.72
CA VAL A 87 -7.82 -13.91 14.48
C VAL A 87 -8.21 -13.31 15.83
N ILE A 88 -7.83 -12.05 16.04
CA ILE A 88 -8.06 -11.30 17.29
C ILE A 88 -9.45 -10.66 17.28
N THR A 89 -9.84 -10.11 16.13
CA THR A 89 -11.16 -9.51 15.91
C THR A 89 -11.65 -9.86 14.51
N ASP A 90 -12.95 -10.14 14.41
CA ASP A 90 -13.66 -10.37 13.15
C ASP A 90 -14.95 -9.54 13.11
N PHE A 91 -15.23 -8.86 11.99
CA PHE A 91 -16.49 -8.15 11.80
C PHE A 91 -17.48 -8.96 10.99
N LYS A 92 -18.72 -9.00 11.48
CA LYS A 92 -19.90 -9.37 10.68
C LYS A 92 -20.61 -8.10 10.20
N LYS A 93 -21.09 -8.13 8.95
CA LYS A 93 -21.78 -7.00 8.30
C LYS A 93 -20.93 -5.70 8.33
N ALA A 94 -19.62 -5.83 8.11
CA ALA A 94 -18.68 -4.72 8.16
C ALA A 94 -19.03 -3.63 7.13
N LYS A 95 -18.89 -2.36 7.49
CA LYS A 95 -19.01 -1.21 6.59
C LYS A 95 -17.90 -0.19 6.83
N ILE A 96 -17.41 0.41 5.74
CA ILE A 96 -16.46 1.52 5.80
C ILE A 96 -17.24 2.81 6.00
N VAL A 97 -16.91 3.55 7.05
CA VAL A 97 -17.46 4.89 7.32
C VAL A 97 -16.33 5.91 7.18
N MET A 98 -16.42 6.74 6.14
CA MET A 98 -15.52 7.86 5.95
C MET A 98 -15.90 9.00 6.89
N ASN A 99 -14.93 9.71 7.46
CA ASN A 99 -15.21 10.92 8.21
C ASN A 99 -15.47 12.07 7.22
N LYS A 100 -16.61 12.76 7.38
CA LYS A 100 -17.03 13.85 6.48
C LYS A 100 -16.22 15.13 6.70
N ASP A 101 -15.82 15.38 7.94
CA ASP A 101 -15.11 16.60 8.36
C ASP A 101 -13.59 16.47 8.18
N ASN A 102 -13.08 15.24 8.05
CA ASN A 102 -11.67 14.96 7.89
C ASN A 102 -11.42 13.83 6.87
N ALA A 103 -11.01 14.23 5.67
CA ALA A 103 -10.76 13.33 4.55
C ALA A 103 -9.64 12.29 4.79
N LYS A 104 -8.84 12.41 5.86
CA LYS A 104 -7.83 11.41 6.24
C LYS A 104 -8.38 10.32 7.16
N LYS A 105 -9.56 10.51 7.75
CA LYS A 105 -10.08 9.64 8.79
C LYS A 105 -11.16 8.71 8.26
N PHE A 106 -11.14 7.47 8.70
CA PHE A 106 -12.22 6.51 8.48
C PHE A 106 -12.32 5.56 9.67
N LYS A 107 -13.45 4.84 9.76
CA LYS A 107 -13.62 3.76 10.73
C LYS A 107 -14.28 2.55 10.08
N ILE A 108 -14.13 1.40 10.71
CA ILE A 108 -14.96 0.23 10.44
C ILE A 108 -16.09 0.20 11.45
N ASP A 109 -17.30 -0.05 10.96
CA ASP A 109 -18.50 -0.25 11.76
C ASP A 109 -19.14 -1.60 11.38
N GLY A 110 -19.97 -2.16 12.25
CA GLY A 110 -20.57 -3.49 12.12
C GLY A 110 -20.58 -4.26 13.43
N PHE A 111 -21.04 -5.52 13.37
CA PHE A 111 -21.06 -6.39 14.54
C PHE A 111 -19.67 -7.00 14.75
N ARG A 112 -19.07 -6.73 15.90
CA ARG A 112 -17.68 -7.09 16.18
C ARG A 112 -17.59 -8.29 17.12
N ILE A 113 -16.85 -9.32 16.69
CA ILE A 113 -16.51 -10.48 17.49
C ILE A 113 -15.07 -10.34 17.96
N ILE A 114 -14.85 -10.29 19.28
CA ILE A 114 -13.56 -9.97 19.91
C ILE A 114 -13.06 -11.19 20.70
N LYS A 115 -11.79 -11.58 20.51
CA LYS A 115 -11.14 -12.68 21.26
C LYS A 115 -10.04 -12.22 22.21
N GLU A 116 -9.53 -11.02 22.02
CA GLU A 116 -8.43 -10.39 22.77
C GLU A 116 -8.74 -8.88 22.91
N PRO A 117 -8.06 -8.14 23.81
CA PRO A 117 -8.40 -6.76 24.15
C PRO A 117 -8.70 -5.84 22.96
N ASP A 118 -9.55 -4.84 23.21
CA ASP A 118 -10.14 -4.01 22.18
C ASP A 118 -9.09 -3.25 21.34
N PHE A 119 -9.00 -3.61 20.05
CA PHE A 119 -8.34 -2.83 19.00
C PHE A 119 -9.16 -1.61 18.53
N ASN A 120 -8.55 -0.41 18.43
CA ASN A 120 -9.28 0.77 17.95
C ASN A 120 -9.43 0.80 16.42
N TRP A 121 -10.66 0.55 15.93
CA TRP A 121 -11.02 0.57 14.51
C TRP A 121 -11.25 1.97 13.90
N LYS A 122 -10.65 3.00 14.48
CA LYS A 122 -10.58 4.36 13.91
C LYS A 122 -9.19 4.60 13.37
N PHE A 123 -9.13 4.94 12.08
CA PHE A 123 -7.88 5.08 11.35
C PHE A 123 -7.71 6.51 10.86
N THR A 124 -6.47 6.97 10.85
CA THR A 124 -6.06 8.23 10.23
C THR A 124 -4.95 7.95 9.23
N LYS A 125 -5.10 8.40 7.99
CA LYS A 125 -4.03 8.34 6.98
C LYS A 125 -2.90 9.29 7.37
N VAL A 126 -1.68 8.76 7.45
CA VAL A 126 -0.48 9.49 7.88
C VAL A 126 0.63 9.50 6.81
N GLY A 127 0.47 8.73 5.74
CA GLY A 127 1.36 8.75 4.57
C GLY A 127 0.62 8.30 3.32
N LYS A 128 1.30 8.21 2.17
CA LYS A 128 0.69 7.71 0.93
C LYS A 128 0.12 6.30 1.13
N THR A 129 0.85 5.40 1.78
CA THR A 129 0.43 4.01 2.00
C THR A 129 0.25 3.65 3.48
N THR A 130 0.37 4.62 4.39
CA THR A 130 0.36 4.35 5.84
C THR A 130 -0.89 4.92 6.52
N ILE A 131 -1.51 4.11 7.37
CA ILE A 131 -2.59 4.48 8.28
C ILE A 131 -2.15 4.26 9.73
N LYS A 132 -2.75 5.01 10.64
CA LYS A 132 -2.47 4.97 12.08
C LYS A 132 -3.77 4.82 12.86
N THR A 133 -3.76 3.97 13.88
CA THR A 133 -4.85 3.86 14.86
C THR A 133 -4.64 4.81 16.05
N SER A 134 -5.64 4.97 16.92
CA SER A 134 -5.56 5.96 18.01
C SER A 134 -4.47 5.66 19.04
N ASP A 135 -4.15 4.38 19.21
CA ASP A 135 -3.10 3.85 20.08
C ASP A 135 -1.69 4.09 19.51
N GLY A 136 -1.58 4.72 18.35
CA GLY A 136 -0.30 5.04 17.72
C GLY A 136 0.25 3.91 16.85
N LYS A 137 -0.36 2.72 16.83
CA LYS A 137 0.04 1.63 15.94
C LYS A 137 -0.08 2.06 14.48
N GLN A 138 0.95 1.76 13.71
CA GLN A 138 1.02 2.08 12.29
C GLN A 138 0.87 0.84 11.45
N TRP A 139 0.23 1.03 10.30
CA TRP A 139 -0.10 -0.02 9.36
C TRP A 139 0.21 0.48 7.96
N LYS A 140 0.96 -0.30 7.19
CA LYS A 140 1.36 0.03 5.82
C LYS A 140 0.61 -0.87 4.85
N LEU A 141 0.08 -0.27 3.79
CA LEU A 141 -0.53 -1.01 2.68
C LEU A 141 0.49 -2.01 2.13
N TYR A 142 0.07 -3.26 2.00
CA TYR A 142 0.89 -4.30 1.41
C TYR A 142 0.59 -4.43 -0.08
N GLU A 143 1.58 -4.14 -0.92
CA GLU A 143 1.47 -4.14 -2.39
C GLU A 143 1.79 -5.53 -2.97
N GLY A 144 1.02 -6.54 -2.56
CA GLY A 144 1.19 -7.91 -3.02
C GLY A 144 -0.01 -8.79 -2.72
N SER A 145 0.12 -10.09 -2.99
CA SER A 145 -0.97 -11.03 -2.70
C SER A 145 -1.21 -11.13 -1.18
N HIS A 146 -2.45 -11.44 -0.78
CA HIS A 146 -2.75 -11.68 0.64
C HIS A 146 -1.91 -12.82 1.24
N LYS A 147 -1.54 -13.83 0.43
CA LYS A 147 -0.69 -14.94 0.87
C LYS A 147 0.72 -14.45 1.21
N ASP A 148 1.26 -13.53 0.41
CA ASP A 148 2.61 -12.99 0.62
C ASP A 148 2.65 -11.98 1.77
N ALA A 149 1.54 -11.28 2.03
CA ALA A 149 1.40 -10.41 3.20
C ALA A 149 1.63 -11.19 4.50
N VAL A 150 1.06 -12.39 4.61
CA VAL A 150 1.24 -13.26 5.80
C VAL A 150 2.69 -13.68 5.98
N LYS A 151 3.37 -14.08 4.90
CA LYS A 151 4.81 -14.42 4.94
C LYS A 151 5.65 -13.20 5.35
N SER A 152 5.30 -12.02 4.85
CA SER A 152 5.99 -10.78 5.19
C SER A 152 5.85 -10.45 6.68
N VAL A 153 4.64 -10.54 7.23
CA VAL A 153 4.35 -10.33 8.65
C VAL A 153 5.09 -11.35 9.50
N GLN A 154 5.04 -12.63 9.12
CA GLN A 154 5.76 -13.70 9.80
C GLN A 154 7.28 -13.44 9.87
N LYS A 155 7.90 -13.00 8.78
CA LYS A 155 9.34 -12.68 8.74
C LYS A 155 9.70 -11.47 9.60
N ASN A 156 8.78 -10.52 9.74
CA ASN A 156 9.01 -9.28 10.47
C ASN A 156 8.64 -9.36 11.96
N GLY A 157 7.81 -10.33 12.34
CA GLY A 157 7.49 -10.68 13.72
C GLY A 157 8.71 -11.27 14.42
N LYS A 158 9.16 -10.61 15.50
CA LYS A 158 10.37 -10.99 16.25
C LYS A 158 10.18 -12.17 17.18
#